data_AF-A0A3D1BUX3-F1
#
_entry.id   AF-A0A3D1BUX3-F1
#
_cell.length_a   1.000
_cell.length_b   1.000
_cell.length_c   1.000
_cell.angle_alpha   90.00
_cell.angle_beta   90.00
_cell.angle_gamma   90.00
#
_symmetry.space_group_name_H-M   'P 1'
#
loop_
_entity.id
_entity.type
_entity.pdbx_description
1 polymer ?
#
loop_
_entity_poly.entity_id
_entity_poly.type
_entity_poly.pdbx_seq_one_letter_code
_entity_poly.pdbx_strand_id
1 'polypeptide(L)' 'MFIKLLLLSVILVTIALLGLGIKIFFTHGGRFPETRVGRNKELAKRGIKCAQSIDIGCHPTDDFPGCSSCKDIK' A
#
# COMPACT_ATOMS: atom_id res chain seq x y z
N MET A 1 -25.89 -30.50 20.28
CA MET A 1 -26.02 -30.14 18.84
C MET A 1 -25.32 -28.82 18.54
N PHE A 2 -25.57 -27.77 19.34
CA PHE A 2 -24.96 -26.44 19.19
C PHE A 2 -23.42 -26.43 19.26
N ILE A 3 -22.81 -27.15 20.22
CA ILE A 3 -21.34 -27.24 20.34
C ILE A 3 -20.66 -27.77 19.06
N LYS A 4 -21.28 -28.73 18.37
CA LYS A 4 -20.74 -29.30 17.13
C LYS A 4 -20.75 -28.29 15.99
N LEU A 5 -21.82 -27.48 15.90
CA LEU A 5 -21.96 -26.40 14.92
C LEU A 5 -20.97 -25.26 15.19
N LEU A 6 -20.80 -24.88 16.46
CA LEU A 6 -19.86 -23.85 16.87
C LEU A 6 -18.42 -24.27 16.51
N LEU A 7 -18.04 -25.51 16.82
CA LEU A 7 -16.73 -26.05 16.46
C LEU A 7 -16.50 -26.03 14.95
N LEU A 8 -17.50 -26.45 14.16
CA LEU A 8 -17.43 -26.45 12.70
C LEU A 8 -17.26 -25.02 12.13
N SER A 9 -18.02 -24.06 12.67
CA SER A 9 -17.95 -22.66 12.27
C SER A 9 -16.57 -22.06 12.56
N VAL A 10 -16.03 -22.30 13.76
CA VAL A 10 -14.72 -21.77 14.15
C VAL A 10 -13.63 -22.34 13.25
N ILE A 11 -13.63 -23.65 12.98
CA ILE A 11 -12.66 -24.28 12.07
C ILE A 11 -12.71 -23.63 10.68
N LEU A 12 -13.91 -23.44 10.13
CA LEU A 12 -14.08 -22.85 8.79
C LEU A 12 -13.57 -21.40 8.72
N VAL A 13 -13.90 -20.58 9.72
CA VAL A 13 -13.41 -19.19 9.81
C VAL A 13 -11.89 -19.15 9.96
N THR A 14 -11.33 -20.07 10.75
CA THR A 14 -9.88 -20.14 10.98
C THR A 14 -9.14 -20.46 9.67
N ILE A 15 -9.64 -21.43 8.90
CA ILE A 15 -9.07 -21.78 7.58
C ILE A 15 -9.18 -20.58 6.61
N ALA A 16 -10.30 -19.86 6.60
CA ALA A 16 -10.48 -18.69 5.76
C ALA A 16 -9.49 -17.56 6.10
N LEU A 17 -9.28 -17.27 7.39
CA LEU A 17 -8.31 -16.27 7.85
C LEU A 17 -6.86 -16.65 7.52
N LEU A 18 -6.52 -17.93 7.70
CA LEU A 18 -5.20 -18.46 7.34
C LEU A 18 -4.97 -18.40 5.82
N GLY A 19 -6.00 -18.70 5.02
CA GLY A 19 -5.94 -18.61 3.56
C GLY A 19 -5.77 -17.17 3.07
N LEU A 20 -6.50 -16.22 3.64
CA LEU A 20 -6.39 -14.79 3.28
C LEU A 20 -5.02 -14.22 3.67
N GLY A 21 -4.50 -14.64 4.81
CA GLY A 21 -3.20 -14.23 5.33
C GLY A 21 -2.02 -15.09 4.88
N ILE A 22 -2.21 -16.09 4.00
CA ILE A 22 -1.18 -17.12 3.76
C ILE A 22 0.16 -16.51 3.32
N LYS A 23 0.10 -15.44 2.51
CA LYS A 23 1.28 -14.72 2.04
C LYS A 23 1.95 -13.87 3.11
N ILE A 24 1.23 -13.51 4.17
CA ILE A 24 1.73 -12.74 5.32
C ILE A 24 2.28 -13.70 6.39
N PHE A 25 1.59 -14.82 6.64
CA PHE A 25 2.00 -15.83 7.64
C PHE A 25 3.13 -16.74 7.15
N PHE A 26 3.12 -17.19 5.88
CA PHE A 26 4.10 -18.16 5.36
C PHE A 26 5.29 -17.52 4.62
N THR A 27 5.24 -16.23 4.27
CA THR A 27 6.42 -15.59 3.66
C THR A 27 7.33 -15.08 4.78
N HIS A 28 8.52 -15.69 4.92
CA HIS A 28 9.57 -15.21 5.83
C HIS A 28 9.96 -13.78 5.40
N GLY A 29 9.50 -12.78 6.15
CA GLY A 29 9.67 -11.36 5.81
C GLY A 29 8.43 -10.70 5.22
N GLY A 30 7.22 -11.24 5.46
CA GLY A 30 5.93 -10.68 5.06
C GLY A 30 5.66 -9.30 5.63
N ARG A 31 6.34 -8.29 5.09
CA ARG A 31 5.94 -6.90 5.27
C ARG A 31 4.78 -6.63 4.33
N PHE A 32 3.77 -5.96 4.86
CA PHE A 32 2.78 -5.34 4.00
C PHE A 32 3.52 -4.46 2.97
N PRO A 33 3.22 -4.61 1.66
CA PRO A 33 3.87 -3.81 0.64
C PRO A 33 3.69 -2.32 0.95
N GLU A 34 4.69 -1.52 0.61
CA GLU A 34 4.66 -0.07 0.87
C GLU A 34 3.39 0.55 0.27
N THR A 35 2.48 1.01 1.12
CA THR A 35 1.19 1.60 0.71
C THR A 35 1.34 3.02 0.18
N ARG A 36 2.48 3.67 0.46
CA ARG A 36 2.85 4.94 -0.16
C ARG A 36 3.26 4.70 -1.60
N VAL A 37 2.33 5.02 -2.52
CA VAL A 37 2.50 4.87 -3.96
C VAL A 37 3.82 5.48 -4.46
N GLY A 38 4.16 6.69 -4.02
CA GLY A 38 5.40 7.38 -4.44
C GLY A 38 6.71 6.76 -3.95
N ARG A 39 6.71 6.00 -2.85
CA ARG A 39 7.92 5.37 -2.29
C ARG A 39 8.03 3.87 -2.63
N ASN A 40 6.97 3.31 -3.23
CA ASN A 40 6.92 1.90 -3.55
C ASN A 40 7.49 1.65 -4.97
N LYS A 41 8.71 1.12 -5.01
CA LYS A 41 9.41 0.76 -6.27
C LYS A 41 8.61 -0.20 -7.15
N GLU A 42 7.85 -1.11 -6.55
CA GLU A 42 7.05 -2.10 -7.29
C GLU A 42 5.80 -1.47 -7.93
N LEU A 43 5.21 -0.45 -7.30
CA LEU A 43 4.09 0.30 -7.90
C LEU A 43 4.59 1.27 -8.97
N ALA A 44 5.76 1.90 -8.76
CA ALA A 44 6.40 2.77 -9.75
C ALA A 44 6.74 2.02 -11.04
N LYS A 45 7.30 0.79 -10.95
CA LYS A 45 7.56 -0.08 -12.13
C LYS A 45 6.30 -0.40 -12.94
N ARG A 46 5.14 -0.43 -12.28
CA ARG A 46 3.82 -0.69 -12.90
C ARG A 46 3.16 0.59 -13.43
N GLY A 47 3.84 1.74 -13.34
CA GLY A 47 3.31 3.03 -13.82
C GLY A 47 2.30 3.69 -12.89
N ILE A 48 2.09 3.17 -11.67
CA ILE A 48 1.13 3.71 -10.72
C ILE A 48 1.81 4.87 -9.96
N LYS A 49 1.29 6.09 -10.14
CA LYS A 49 1.78 7.33 -9.50
C LYS A 49 0.76 7.85 -8.48
N CYS A 50 1.21 8.68 -7.54
CA CYS A 50 0.33 9.30 -6.55
C CYS A 50 -0.75 10.14 -7.27
N ALA A 51 -2.03 9.96 -6.91
CA ALA A 51 -3.10 10.81 -7.43
C ALA A 51 -2.90 12.28 -7.05
N GLN A 52 -2.17 12.59 -5.98
CA GLN A 52 -1.80 13.95 -5.57
C GLN A 52 -0.58 14.51 -6.31
N SER A 53 0.05 13.75 -7.23
CA SER A 53 1.02 14.32 -8.16
C SER A 53 0.34 15.04 -9.33
N ILE A 54 -0.94 15.43 -9.17
CA ILE A 54 -1.47 16.57 -9.92
C ILE A 54 -0.50 17.69 -9.62
N ASP A 55 0.18 18.18 -10.65
CA ASP A 55 1.04 19.35 -10.59
C ASP A 55 0.26 20.45 -9.87
N ILE A 56 0.46 20.57 -8.55
CA ILE A 56 0.04 21.73 -7.80
C ILE A 56 0.88 22.83 -8.40
N GLY A 57 0.26 23.56 -9.32
CA GLY A 57 0.91 24.50 -10.19
C GLY A 57 1.94 25.30 -9.41
N CYS A 58 3.12 25.45 -9.99
CA CYS A 58 4.01 26.51 -9.57
C CYS A 58 3.19 27.80 -9.52
N HIS A 59 2.92 28.28 -8.31
CA HIS A 59 2.42 29.61 -8.11
C HIS A 59 3.68 30.48 -8.05
N PRO A 60 3.98 31.28 -9.09
CA PRO A 60 5.03 32.27 -8.97
C PRO A 60 4.64 33.17 -7.78
N THR A 61 5.46 33.16 -6.74
CA THR A 61 5.41 34.23 -5.74
C THR A 61 6.30 35.33 -6.29
N ASP A 62 5.89 36.58 -6.10
CA ASP A 62 6.46 37.74 -6.79
C ASP A 62 7.97 37.96 -6.52
N ASP A 63 8.54 37.19 -5.59
CA ASP A 63 9.94 37.23 -5.14
C ASP A 63 10.90 36.29 -5.93
N PHE A 64 10.42 35.33 -6.74
CA PHE A 64 11.32 34.43 -7.50
C PHE A 64 10.75 34.02 -8.88
N PRO A 65 11.41 34.35 -10.02
CA PRO A 65 10.94 34.05 -11.37
C PRO A 65 11.24 32.61 -11.84
N GLY A 66 11.31 31.62 -10.93
CA GLY A 66 11.68 30.25 -11.28
C GLY A 66 11.10 29.18 -10.36
N CYS A 67 10.69 28.05 -10.95
CA CYS A 67 10.28 26.84 -10.24
C CYS A 67 11.50 26.05 -9.75
N SER A 68 12.03 26.37 -8.58
CA SER A 68 13.14 25.62 -7.99
C SER A 68 12.66 24.59 -6.97
N SER A 69 11.74 23.69 -7.34
CA SER A 69 11.42 22.54 -6.49
C SER A 69 10.93 21.32 -7.26
N CYS A 70 11.82 20.74 -8.06
CA CYS A 70 11.89 19.28 -8.22
C CYS A 70 13.29 18.87 -7.81
N LYS A 71 13.55 18.83 -6.49
CA LYS A 71 14.71 18.09 -6.01
C LYS A 71 14.33 16.62 -6.09
N ASP A 72 14.72 15.99 -7.20
CA ASP A 72 14.63 14.56 -7.40
C ASP A 72 15.10 13.84 -6.14
N ILE A 73 14.17 13.11 -5.52
CA ILE A 73 14.45 12.21 -4.42
C ILE A 73 15.28 11.07 -5.02
N LYS A 74 16.59 11.12 -4.78
CA LYS A 74 17.51 10.01 -5.04
C LYS A 74 17.17 8.80 -4.17
#